data_AF-A0A0D2J0X5-F1
#
_entry.id   AF-A0A0D2J0X5-F1
#
_cell.length_a   1.000
_cell.length_b   1.000
_cell.length_c   1.000
_cell.angle_alpha   90.00
_cell.angle_beta   90.00
_cell.angle_gamma   90.00
#
_symmetry.space_group_name_H-M   'P 1'
#
loop_
_entity.id
_entity.type
_entity.pdbx_description
1 polymer ?
#
loop_
_entity_poly.entity_id
_entity_poly.type
_entity_poly.pdbx_seq_one_letter_code
_entity_poly.pdbx_strand_id
1 'polypeptide(L)'
;MDTIIHVYHPKRRLLLLEYTTHSSQTQSQPPNVLLFIGGLYDNFRSPRYIDDLAALFPRDGPAQKWRVMHVQMSSAGKQFGLCDLDRDVEEISAAITYIREHVTCSPATPVVLMGHSTGCQDVLHYLCSHPPAPRPIIAGGILQAPVSDREAIIHDVNRNPSTQSAWKSAMSIISSTPKDKYATTILPLHVSTPLVGPAPVNITRFLSLTSPDSPENPAMDDYFSSDLTDARLVDTFGRIGSAGRVQPSNPSKAAVLIIPSGSDEHVAQSIDKAHLLARWKEAIETPSSSSSGSHPQVQAYLSPHSQIIRNALHDISGASISACTARLIDMRAAVLRYLGDVVGDIDESRTGQGPWAVWERDRKAIETEAGVAGIKL
;
A
#
# COMPACT_ATOMS: atom_id res chain seq x y z
N MET A 1 -14.58 -9.46 15.29
CA MET A 1 -14.74 -9.11 13.88
C MET A 1 -14.63 -10.39 13.12
N ASP A 2 -15.69 -10.76 12.43
CA ASP A 2 -15.75 -12.06 11.75
C ASP A 2 -15.18 -11.89 10.34
N THR A 3 -14.78 -12.98 9.73
CA THR A 3 -14.09 -12.97 8.44
C THR A 3 -14.51 -14.15 7.58
N ILE A 4 -14.57 -13.94 6.27
CA ILE A 4 -14.74 -14.99 5.26
C ILE A 4 -13.42 -15.16 4.52
N ILE A 5 -13.00 -16.40 4.27
CA ILE A 5 -11.83 -16.71 3.45
C ILE A 5 -12.29 -17.27 2.12
N HIS A 6 -11.84 -16.64 1.04
CA HIS A 6 -12.05 -17.06 -0.33
C HIS A 6 -10.77 -17.64 -0.91
N VAL A 7 -10.88 -18.59 -1.84
CA VAL A 7 -9.76 -19.04 -2.67
C VAL A 7 -9.91 -18.38 -4.03
N TYR A 8 -9.13 -17.34 -4.29
CA TYR A 8 -9.35 -16.50 -5.48
C TYR A 8 -8.53 -16.92 -6.69
N HIS A 9 -7.31 -17.45 -6.47
CA HIS A 9 -6.40 -17.71 -7.57
C HIS A 9 -6.58 -19.13 -8.13
N PRO A 10 -6.82 -19.29 -9.45
CA PRO A 10 -7.22 -20.58 -10.04
C PRO A 10 -6.14 -21.66 -9.96
N LYS A 11 -4.86 -21.28 -9.83
CA LYS A 11 -3.72 -22.22 -9.87
C LYS A 11 -2.90 -22.30 -8.58
N ARG A 12 -2.85 -21.22 -7.80
CA ARG A 12 -1.91 -21.07 -6.66
C ARG A 12 -2.58 -21.20 -5.29
N ARG A 13 -3.90 -21.47 -5.26
CA ARG A 13 -4.72 -21.53 -4.03
C ARG A 13 -4.49 -20.34 -3.10
N LEU A 14 -4.29 -19.15 -3.68
CA LEU A 14 -4.11 -17.93 -2.92
C LEU A 14 -5.44 -17.50 -2.30
N LEU A 15 -5.34 -16.89 -1.13
CA LEU A 15 -6.47 -16.60 -0.28
C LEU A 15 -6.80 -15.10 -0.28
N LEU A 16 -8.08 -14.80 -0.15
CA LEU A 16 -8.60 -13.45 0.04
C LEU A 16 -9.44 -13.44 1.31
N LEU A 17 -9.06 -12.61 2.28
CA LEU A 17 -9.81 -12.45 3.51
C LEU A 17 -10.76 -11.27 3.37
N GLU A 18 -12.05 -11.52 3.56
CA GLU A 18 -13.11 -10.51 3.61
C GLU A 18 -13.53 -10.29 5.06
N TYR A 19 -13.57 -9.02 5.49
CA TYR A 19 -14.05 -8.66 6.81
C TYR A 19 -15.57 -8.58 6.86
N THR A 20 -16.19 -9.28 7.82
CA THR A 20 -17.64 -9.34 8.03
C THR A 20 -17.98 -8.95 9.47
N THR A 21 -18.12 -7.66 9.73
CA THR A 21 -18.59 -7.11 11.00
C THR A 21 -20.12 -7.25 11.10
N HIS A 22 -20.62 -8.21 11.90
CA HIS A 22 -22.06 -8.50 12.02
C HIS A 22 -22.84 -7.52 12.92
N SER A 23 -24.05 -7.16 12.49
CA SER A 23 -25.21 -6.84 13.35
C SER A 23 -26.53 -7.25 12.67
N SER A 24 -26.91 -8.52 12.84
CA SER A 24 -28.26 -9.08 12.79
C SER A 24 -29.25 -8.78 11.62
N GLN A 25 -28.87 -8.21 10.47
CA GLN A 25 -29.84 -7.98 9.38
C GLN A 25 -29.33 -8.26 7.96
N THR A 26 -30.19 -8.88 7.14
CA THR A 26 -29.95 -9.19 5.73
C THR A 26 -30.27 -7.98 4.83
N GLN A 27 -29.23 -7.32 4.30
CA GLN A 27 -29.36 -6.24 3.31
C GLN A 27 -28.66 -6.57 1.99
N SER A 28 -28.95 -5.78 0.95
CA SER A 28 -28.25 -5.83 -0.33
C SER A 28 -26.73 -5.72 -0.11
N GLN A 29 -26.01 -6.68 -0.64
CA GLN A 29 -24.57 -6.82 -0.50
C GLN A 29 -23.81 -5.54 -0.94
N PRO A 30 -22.91 -4.97 -0.10
CA PRO A 30 -22.17 -3.74 -0.42
C PRO A 30 -21.36 -3.88 -1.74
N PRO A 31 -21.42 -2.90 -2.66
CA PRO A 31 -20.81 -3.01 -3.99
C PRO A 31 -19.35 -2.58 -4.08
N ASN A 32 -18.86 -1.73 -3.17
CA ASN A 32 -17.55 -1.09 -3.25
C ASN A 32 -16.52 -1.85 -2.41
N VAL A 33 -15.27 -1.91 -2.86
CA VAL A 33 -14.21 -2.69 -2.19
C VAL A 33 -12.98 -1.82 -1.94
N LEU A 34 -12.52 -1.81 -0.69
CA LEU A 34 -11.17 -1.44 -0.30
C LEU A 34 -10.34 -2.73 -0.20
N LEU A 35 -9.42 -2.94 -1.15
CA LEU A 35 -8.55 -4.10 -1.20
C LEU A 35 -7.17 -3.74 -0.65
N PHE A 36 -6.87 -4.29 0.52
CA PHE A 36 -5.62 -4.09 1.24
C PHE A 36 -4.52 -5.05 0.78
N ILE A 37 -3.33 -4.49 0.56
CA ILE A 37 -2.10 -5.17 0.16
C ILE A 37 -1.06 -4.88 1.23
N GLY A 38 -0.67 -5.91 1.99
CA GLY A 38 0.36 -5.82 3.02
C GLY A 38 1.77 -5.71 2.45
N GLY A 39 2.74 -5.41 3.32
CA GLY A 39 4.16 -5.43 2.96
C GLY A 39 4.79 -6.83 2.99
N LEU A 40 6.10 -6.89 2.72
CA LEU A 40 6.91 -8.11 2.59
C LEU A 40 6.57 -9.17 3.65
N TYR A 41 6.57 -8.77 4.93
CA TYR A 41 6.35 -9.67 6.07
C TYR A 41 4.90 -9.82 6.50
N ASP A 42 3.99 -9.06 5.92
CA ASP A 42 2.61 -9.09 6.32
C ASP A 42 1.91 -10.36 5.85
N ASN A 43 0.88 -10.68 6.61
CA ASN A 43 -0.11 -11.67 6.27
C ASN A 43 -1.46 -11.15 6.77
N PHE A 44 -2.51 -11.95 6.66
CA PHE A 44 -3.83 -11.56 7.11
C PHE A 44 -3.83 -10.93 8.50
N ARG A 45 -4.50 -9.77 8.58
CA ARG A 45 -4.64 -8.94 9.79
C ARG A 45 -3.32 -8.36 10.34
N SER A 46 -2.29 -8.29 9.49
CA SER A 46 -1.06 -7.54 9.72
C SER A 46 -0.88 -6.48 8.63
N PRO A 47 -0.46 -5.26 8.96
CA PRO A 47 -0.32 -4.71 10.31
C PRO A 47 -1.69 -4.54 10.98
N ARG A 48 -1.72 -4.47 12.32
CA ARG A 48 -2.98 -4.51 13.10
C ARG A 48 -4.01 -3.44 12.74
N TYR A 49 -3.59 -2.29 12.20
CA TYR A 49 -4.50 -1.19 11.88
C TYR A 49 -5.52 -1.54 10.78
N ILE A 50 -5.28 -2.59 9.97
CA ILE A 50 -6.28 -3.02 8.98
C ILE A 50 -7.60 -3.45 9.65
N ASP A 51 -7.52 -3.99 10.86
CA ASP A 51 -8.72 -4.30 11.65
C ASP A 51 -9.42 -2.99 12.10
N ASP A 52 -8.67 -1.93 12.42
CA ASP A 52 -9.22 -0.61 12.76
C ASP A 52 -9.87 0.11 11.56
N LEU A 53 -9.36 -0.14 10.34
CA LEU A 53 -9.97 0.30 9.08
C LEU A 53 -11.24 -0.49 8.79
N ALA A 54 -11.21 -1.82 8.89
CA ALA A 54 -12.38 -2.66 8.69
C ALA A 54 -13.50 -2.33 9.69
N ALA A 55 -13.16 -1.87 10.90
CA ALA A 55 -14.12 -1.44 11.91
C ALA A 55 -14.91 -0.18 11.51
N LEU A 56 -14.40 0.66 10.59
CA LEU A 56 -15.14 1.79 10.03
C LEU A 56 -16.33 1.33 9.19
N PHE A 57 -16.32 0.09 8.70
CA PHE A 57 -17.29 -0.41 7.74
C PHE A 57 -18.15 -1.56 8.31
N PRO A 58 -19.07 -1.29 9.25
CA PRO A 58 -19.98 -2.31 9.77
C PRO A 58 -20.92 -2.83 8.67
N ARG A 59 -20.92 -4.14 8.40
CA ARG A 59 -21.62 -4.75 7.25
C ARG A 59 -23.13 -4.49 7.23
N ASP A 60 -23.77 -4.53 8.40
CA ASP A 60 -25.24 -4.45 8.52
C ASP A 60 -25.71 -3.02 8.87
N GLY A 61 -24.83 -2.02 8.75
CA GLY A 61 -25.23 -0.62 8.80
C GLY A 61 -26.17 -0.31 7.64
N PRO A 62 -27.34 0.32 7.86
CA PRO A 62 -28.38 0.46 6.84
C PRO A 62 -27.98 1.23 5.57
N ALA A 63 -26.84 1.92 5.62
CA ALA A 63 -26.26 2.67 4.52
C ALA A 63 -24.83 2.21 4.13
N GLN A 64 -24.33 1.08 4.64
CA GLN A 64 -22.97 0.62 4.33
C GLN A 64 -22.84 0.12 2.88
N LYS A 65 -21.84 0.62 2.15
CA LYS A 65 -21.58 0.28 0.74
C LYS A 65 -20.15 -0.22 0.47
N TRP A 66 -19.28 -0.21 1.47
CA TRP A 66 -17.89 -0.62 1.37
C TRP A 66 -17.62 -1.95 2.09
N ARG A 67 -16.78 -2.77 1.46
CA ARG A 67 -16.15 -3.94 2.06
C ARG A 67 -14.66 -3.68 2.20
N VAL A 68 -14.09 -4.17 3.28
CA VAL A 68 -12.64 -4.25 3.44
C VAL A 68 -12.22 -5.69 3.21
N MET A 69 -11.21 -5.87 2.36
CA MET A 69 -10.62 -7.16 2.07
C MET A 69 -9.11 -7.07 2.15
N HIS A 70 -8.45 -8.16 2.48
CA HIS A 70 -6.99 -8.28 2.49
C HIS A 70 -6.62 -9.42 1.53
N VAL A 71 -5.83 -9.15 0.50
CA VAL A 71 -5.36 -10.16 -0.45
C VAL A 71 -4.05 -10.79 0.01
N GLN A 72 -3.96 -12.11 -0.01
CA GLN A 72 -2.69 -12.82 0.13
C GLN A 72 -2.11 -13.12 -1.25
N MET A 73 -0.87 -12.71 -1.47
CA MET A 73 -0.09 -13.00 -2.69
C MET A 73 0.94 -14.09 -2.40
N SER A 74 1.57 -14.62 -3.45
CA SER A 74 2.71 -15.55 -3.34
C SER A 74 3.91 -14.90 -2.64
N SER A 75 4.01 -13.58 -2.64
CA SER A 75 5.05 -12.82 -1.94
C SER A 75 4.77 -12.61 -0.44
N ALA A 76 3.56 -12.92 0.06
CA ALA A 76 3.20 -12.60 1.44
C ALA A 76 4.09 -13.31 2.49
N GLY A 77 4.35 -12.64 3.61
CA GLY A 77 5.07 -13.17 4.76
C GLY A 77 6.56 -13.42 4.51
N LYS A 78 6.97 -14.68 4.38
CA LYS A 78 8.40 -15.04 4.21
C LYS A 78 8.72 -15.52 2.79
N GLN A 79 7.88 -15.17 1.82
CA GLN A 79 8.00 -15.64 0.44
C GLN A 79 8.31 -14.53 -0.57
N PHE A 80 8.30 -13.26 -0.14
CA PHE A 80 8.59 -12.10 -0.99
C PHE A 80 9.94 -12.17 -1.69
N GLY A 81 10.91 -12.88 -1.11
CA GLY A 81 12.26 -13.00 -1.66
C GLY A 81 12.34 -13.85 -2.94
N LEU A 82 11.24 -14.48 -3.33
CA LEU A 82 11.15 -15.41 -4.46
C LEU A 82 10.15 -14.95 -5.55
N CYS A 83 9.52 -13.78 -5.36
CA CYS A 83 8.55 -13.18 -6.27
C CYS A 83 9.00 -11.76 -6.64
N ASP A 84 8.44 -11.21 -7.71
CA ASP A 84 8.65 -9.84 -8.18
C ASP A 84 7.31 -9.09 -8.29
N LEU A 85 7.36 -7.77 -8.52
CA LEU A 85 6.15 -6.95 -8.58
C LEU A 85 5.24 -7.32 -9.76
N ASP A 86 5.79 -7.89 -10.84
CA ASP A 86 5.00 -8.37 -11.97
C ASP A 86 4.12 -9.57 -11.56
N ARG A 87 4.67 -10.51 -10.77
CA ARG A 87 3.89 -11.61 -10.17
C ARG A 87 2.81 -11.08 -9.23
N ASP A 88 3.16 -10.14 -8.36
CA ASP A 88 2.24 -9.62 -7.36
C ASP A 88 1.06 -8.90 -8.03
N VAL A 89 1.33 -8.10 -9.06
CA VAL A 89 0.27 -7.45 -9.81
C VAL A 89 -0.59 -8.42 -10.64
N GLU A 90 -0.03 -9.50 -11.17
CA GLU A 90 -0.81 -10.57 -11.80
C GLU A 90 -1.82 -11.17 -10.81
N GLU A 91 -1.38 -11.42 -9.58
CA GLU A 91 -2.20 -12.01 -8.53
C GLU A 91 -3.24 -11.03 -7.98
N ILE A 92 -2.90 -9.75 -7.80
CA ILE A 92 -3.85 -8.68 -7.48
C ILE A 92 -4.92 -8.58 -8.57
N SER A 93 -4.52 -8.67 -9.85
CA SER A 93 -5.47 -8.64 -10.98
C SER A 93 -6.43 -9.82 -10.93
N ALA A 94 -5.95 -11.02 -10.63
CA ALA A 94 -6.79 -12.19 -10.43
C ALA A 94 -7.74 -12.05 -9.23
N ALA A 95 -7.29 -11.44 -8.14
CA ALA A 95 -8.14 -11.16 -6.96
C ALA A 95 -9.27 -10.19 -7.30
N ILE A 96 -9.00 -9.11 -8.04
CA ILE A 96 -10.02 -8.15 -8.48
C ILE A 96 -11.07 -8.84 -9.37
N THR A 97 -10.62 -9.65 -10.34
CA THR A 97 -11.54 -10.42 -11.20
C THR A 97 -12.41 -11.35 -10.37
N TYR A 98 -11.83 -12.10 -9.44
CA TYR A 98 -12.58 -12.99 -8.55
C TYR A 98 -13.62 -12.23 -7.70
N ILE A 99 -13.25 -11.09 -7.13
CA ILE A 99 -14.15 -10.24 -6.34
C ILE A 99 -15.36 -9.80 -7.19
N ARG A 100 -15.13 -9.40 -8.44
CA ARG A 100 -16.17 -8.97 -9.37
C ARG A 100 -17.08 -10.11 -9.79
N GLU A 101 -16.53 -11.28 -10.09
CA GLU A 101 -17.28 -12.42 -10.60
C GLU A 101 -18.04 -13.18 -9.51
N HIS A 102 -17.44 -13.36 -8.32
CA HIS A 102 -17.92 -14.31 -7.32
C HIS A 102 -18.37 -13.67 -6.01
N VAL A 103 -17.84 -12.50 -5.64
CA VAL A 103 -18.18 -11.87 -4.34
C VAL A 103 -19.25 -10.80 -4.52
N THR A 104 -19.07 -9.92 -5.49
CA THR A 104 -19.98 -8.79 -5.77
C THR A 104 -20.91 -9.05 -6.95
N CYS A 105 -20.60 -10.05 -7.78
CA CYS A 105 -21.35 -10.41 -8.99
C CYS A 105 -21.59 -9.20 -9.92
N SER A 106 -20.62 -8.29 -10.00
CA SER A 106 -20.69 -7.06 -10.79
C SER A 106 -19.33 -6.76 -11.43
N PRO A 107 -19.22 -6.74 -12.77
CA PRO A 107 -17.99 -6.34 -13.45
C PRO A 107 -17.65 -4.86 -13.24
N ALA A 108 -18.64 -4.05 -12.84
CA ALA A 108 -18.50 -2.62 -12.58
C ALA A 108 -18.17 -2.28 -11.13
N THR A 109 -17.96 -3.28 -10.25
CA THR A 109 -17.63 -3.03 -8.84
C THR A 109 -16.40 -2.13 -8.72
N PRO A 110 -16.54 -0.95 -8.06
CA PRO A 110 -15.41 -0.09 -7.76
C PRO A 110 -14.47 -0.77 -6.77
N VAL A 111 -13.18 -0.78 -7.11
CA VAL A 111 -12.12 -1.30 -6.23
C VAL A 111 -11.09 -0.22 -6.02
N VAL A 112 -10.78 0.09 -4.76
CA VAL A 112 -9.65 0.94 -4.38
C VAL A 112 -8.57 0.04 -3.80
N LEU A 113 -7.36 0.13 -4.33
CA LEU A 113 -6.20 -0.58 -3.77
C LEU A 113 -5.57 0.24 -2.66
N MET A 114 -5.23 -0.38 -1.54
CA MET A 114 -4.48 0.25 -0.46
C MET A 114 -3.24 -0.58 -0.13
N GLY A 115 -2.08 -0.05 -0.48
CA GLY A 115 -0.78 -0.62 -0.15
C GLY A 115 -0.29 -0.09 1.18
N HIS A 116 0.25 -0.97 2.01
CA HIS A 116 0.99 -0.64 3.21
C HIS A 116 2.46 -0.96 3.02
N SER A 117 3.37 -0.09 3.48
CA SER A 117 4.81 -0.36 3.44
C SER A 117 5.24 -0.69 2.01
N THR A 118 5.95 -1.79 1.81
CA THR A 118 6.33 -2.34 0.51
C THR A 118 5.15 -2.76 -0.38
N GLY A 119 3.96 -3.00 0.18
CA GLY A 119 2.72 -3.12 -0.60
C GLY A 119 2.37 -1.84 -1.38
N CYS A 120 2.97 -0.70 -1.03
CA CYS A 120 2.91 0.52 -1.86
C CYS A 120 3.64 0.34 -3.20
N GLN A 121 4.69 -0.47 -3.26
CA GLN A 121 5.40 -0.81 -4.49
C GLN A 121 4.44 -1.55 -5.43
N ASP A 122 3.68 -2.53 -4.91
CA ASP A 122 2.67 -3.26 -5.67
C ASP A 122 1.59 -2.34 -6.24
N VAL A 123 1.05 -1.43 -5.42
CA VAL A 123 0.04 -0.47 -5.89
C VAL A 123 0.61 0.45 -6.95
N LEU A 124 1.78 1.04 -6.74
CA LEU A 124 2.37 1.94 -7.73
C LEU A 124 2.73 1.19 -9.02
N HIS A 125 3.29 -0.02 -8.90
CA HIS A 125 3.58 -0.89 -10.03
C HIS A 125 2.31 -1.28 -10.80
N TYR A 126 1.20 -1.56 -10.09
CA TYR A 126 -0.12 -1.80 -10.69
C TYR A 126 -0.55 -0.62 -11.56
N LEU A 127 -0.37 0.59 -11.03
CA LEU A 127 -0.81 1.84 -11.63
C LEU A 127 0.05 2.31 -12.80
N CYS A 128 1.38 2.11 -12.75
CA CYS A 128 2.30 2.77 -13.68
C CYS A 128 3.06 1.82 -14.61
N SER A 129 3.13 0.52 -14.31
CA SER A 129 3.90 -0.42 -15.13
C SER A 129 3.12 -0.87 -16.37
N HIS A 130 3.85 -1.24 -17.42
CA HIS A 130 3.27 -1.78 -18.65
C HIS A 130 3.15 -3.30 -18.50
N PRO A 131 1.95 -3.85 -18.32
CA PRO A 131 1.85 -5.26 -18.09
C PRO A 131 2.04 -6.10 -19.35
N PRO A 132 2.47 -7.36 -19.19
CA PRO A 132 2.38 -8.36 -20.24
C PRO A 132 0.93 -8.80 -20.53
N ALA A 133 -0.03 -8.53 -19.63
CA ALA A 133 -1.44 -8.91 -19.74
C ALA A 133 -2.40 -7.77 -19.33
N PRO A 134 -3.64 -7.72 -19.86
CA PRO A 134 -4.63 -6.74 -19.42
C PRO A 134 -4.88 -6.84 -17.90
N ARG A 135 -4.87 -5.69 -17.22
CA ARG A 135 -5.22 -5.58 -15.80
C ARG A 135 -6.59 -4.93 -15.66
N PRO A 136 -7.43 -5.39 -14.71
CA PRO A 136 -8.70 -4.73 -14.40
C PRO A 136 -8.53 -3.23 -14.09
N ILE A 137 -9.48 -2.41 -14.52
CA ILE A 137 -9.51 -0.99 -14.13
C ILE A 137 -9.96 -0.88 -12.67
N ILE A 138 -9.33 -0.01 -11.90
CA ILE A 138 -9.63 0.27 -10.49
C ILE A 138 -10.10 1.72 -10.32
N ALA A 139 -10.73 2.03 -9.19
CA ALA A 139 -11.26 3.37 -8.90
C ALA A 139 -10.20 4.33 -8.32
N GLY A 140 -9.15 3.81 -7.67
CA GLY A 140 -8.08 4.62 -7.10
C GLY A 140 -7.04 3.79 -6.34
N GLY A 141 -5.93 4.43 -5.95
CA GLY A 141 -4.87 3.84 -5.13
C GLY A 141 -4.54 4.64 -3.87
N ILE A 142 -4.21 3.96 -2.78
CA ILE A 142 -3.74 4.53 -1.51
C ILE A 142 -2.36 3.93 -1.20
N LEU A 143 -1.38 4.78 -0.87
CA LEU A 143 -0.03 4.40 -0.45
C LEU A 143 0.15 4.84 1.01
N GLN A 144 0.08 3.91 1.97
CA GLN A 144 0.31 4.21 3.39
C GLN A 144 1.71 3.75 3.81
N ALA A 145 2.48 4.68 4.37
CA ALA A 145 3.90 4.53 4.66
C ALA A 145 4.73 3.99 3.48
N PRO A 146 4.68 4.61 2.28
CA PRO A 146 5.62 4.28 1.22
C PRO A 146 7.03 4.69 1.64
N VAL A 147 7.95 3.72 1.64
CA VAL A 147 9.36 3.90 2.02
C VAL A 147 10.26 3.16 1.04
N SER A 148 11.51 3.59 0.94
CA SER A 148 12.53 2.91 0.14
C SER A 148 13.22 1.82 0.95
N ASP A 149 13.07 0.56 0.53
CA ASP A 149 13.85 -0.55 1.08
C ASP A 149 15.35 -0.30 0.89
N ARG A 150 15.76 0.22 -0.28
CA ARG A 150 17.15 0.60 -0.55
C ARG A 150 17.66 1.56 0.52
N GLU A 151 16.97 2.67 0.76
CA GLU A 151 17.47 3.66 1.72
C GLU A 151 17.47 3.12 3.15
N ALA A 152 16.46 2.32 3.53
CA ALA A 152 16.41 1.68 4.84
C ALA A 152 17.60 0.70 5.04
N ILE A 153 17.88 -0.14 4.04
CA ILE A 153 18.97 -1.12 4.08
C ILE A 153 20.33 -0.41 4.06
N ILE A 154 20.54 0.55 3.15
CA ILE A 154 21.80 1.28 3.03
C ILE A 154 22.06 2.13 4.28
N HIS A 155 21.02 2.70 4.89
CA HIS A 155 21.14 3.40 6.16
C HIS A 155 21.69 2.49 7.27
N ASP A 156 21.21 1.25 7.38
CA ASP A 156 21.73 0.30 8.37
C ASP A 156 23.15 -0.18 8.01
N VAL A 157 23.39 -0.53 6.74
CA VAL A 157 24.73 -0.90 6.24
C VAL A 157 25.75 0.19 6.58
N ASN A 158 25.43 1.47 6.44
CA ASN A 158 26.38 2.53 6.74
C ASN A 158 26.68 2.70 8.23
N ARG A 159 25.88 2.12 9.14
CA ARG A 159 25.96 2.35 10.59
C ARG A 159 26.36 1.12 11.40
N ASN A 160 26.18 -0.07 10.85
CA ASN A 160 26.36 -1.32 11.58
C ASN A 160 27.42 -2.23 10.93
N PRO A 161 28.54 -2.53 11.62
CA PRO A 161 29.61 -3.38 11.08
C PRO A 161 29.14 -4.78 10.65
N SER A 162 28.12 -5.35 11.30
CA SER A 162 27.61 -6.67 10.94
C SER A 162 26.92 -6.65 9.58
N THR A 163 26.13 -5.61 9.29
CA THR A 163 25.45 -5.46 8.00
C THR A 163 26.40 -5.00 6.90
N GLN A 164 27.48 -4.26 7.21
CA GLN A 164 28.58 -4.02 6.26
C GLN A 164 29.25 -5.32 5.80
N SER A 165 29.55 -6.22 6.74
CA SER A 165 30.18 -7.50 6.43
C SER A 165 29.25 -8.39 5.60
N ALA A 166 27.96 -8.43 5.98
CA ALA A 166 26.92 -9.12 5.24
C ALA A 166 26.76 -8.56 3.81
N TRP A 167 26.73 -7.24 3.65
CA TRP A 167 26.66 -6.58 2.35
C TRP A 167 27.83 -6.96 1.44
N LYS A 168 29.07 -6.87 1.94
CA LYS A 168 30.27 -7.26 1.18
C LYS A 168 30.21 -8.74 0.75
N SER A 169 29.74 -9.61 1.64
CA SER A 169 29.57 -11.03 1.35
C SER A 169 28.50 -11.27 0.29
N ALA A 170 27.35 -10.59 0.37
CA ALA A 170 26.29 -10.64 -0.63
C ALA A 170 26.80 -10.19 -2.00
N MET A 171 27.46 -9.03 -2.07
CA MET A 171 28.03 -8.49 -3.31
C MET A 171 29.08 -9.43 -3.93
N SER A 172 29.92 -10.06 -3.10
CA SER A 172 30.89 -11.06 -3.57
C SER A 172 30.21 -12.28 -4.21
N ILE A 173 29.17 -12.82 -3.57
CA ILE A 173 28.37 -13.93 -4.12
C ILE A 173 27.71 -13.52 -5.44
N ILE A 174 27.12 -12.33 -5.49
CA ILE A 174 26.44 -11.81 -6.70
C ILE A 174 27.43 -11.64 -7.85
N SER A 175 28.61 -11.06 -7.59
CA SER A 175 29.65 -10.82 -8.61
C SER A 175 30.24 -12.11 -9.19
N SER A 176 30.27 -13.19 -8.40
CA SER A 176 30.77 -14.51 -8.83
C SER A 176 29.68 -15.43 -9.40
N THR A 177 28.41 -15.06 -9.26
CA THR A 177 27.29 -15.81 -9.81
C THR A 177 27.01 -15.39 -11.26
N PRO A 178 26.87 -16.32 -12.22
CA PRO A 178 26.42 -15.98 -13.57
C PRO A 178 25.03 -15.33 -13.57
N LYS A 179 24.83 -14.27 -14.37
CA LYS A 179 23.58 -13.49 -14.41
C LYS A 179 22.33 -14.34 -14.69
N ASP A 180 22.45 -15.37 -15.54
CA ASP A 180 21.35 -16.29 -15.87
C ASP A 180 20.88 -17.16 -14.68
N LYS A 181 21.66 -17.18 -13.58
CA LYS A 181 21.32 -17.89 -12.34
C LYS A 181 20.69 -17.00 -11.27
N TYR A 182 20.64 -15.68 -11.45
CA TYR A 182 20.21 -14.74 -10.40
C TYR A 182 18.82 -15.04 -9.85
N ALA A 183 17.86 -15.42 -10.70
CA ALA A 183 16.49 -15.71 -10.29
C ALA A 183 16.36 -17.03 -9.49
N THR A 184 17.34 -17.94 -9.61
CA THR A 184 17.30 -19.26 -8.98
C THR A 184 18.29 -19.43 -7.84
N THR A 185 19.27 -18.53 -7.70
CA THR A 185 20.27 -18.58 -6.64
C THR A 185 19.76 -17.83 -5.41
N ILE A 186 19.48 -18.58 -4.34
CA ILE A 186 19.11 -18.03 -3.03
C ILE A 186 20.39 -17.64 -2.28
N LEU A 187 20.45 -16.41 -1.76
CA LEU A 187 21.56 -15.98 -0.91
C LEU A 187 21.58 -16.79 0.39
N PRO A 188 22.76 -17.19 0.91
CA PRO A 188 22.85 -17.86 2.19
C PRO A 188 22.18 -17.05 3.29
N LEU A 189 21.32 -17.68 4.10
CA LEU A 189 20.54 -16.96 5.11
C LEU A 189 21.40 -16.21 6.13
N HIS A 190 22.59 -16.72 6.48
CA HIS A 190 23.51 -16.01 7.38
C HIS A 190 24.09 -14.71 6.76
N VAL A 191 24.04 -14.58 5.44
CA VAL A 191 24.41 -13.37 4.70
C VAL A 191 23.21 -12.45 4.49
N SER A 192 22.03 -12.98 4.12
CA SER A 192 20.85 -12.15 3.83
C SER A 192 20.12 -11.67 5.10
N THR A 193 20.11 -12.46 6.18
CA THR A 193 19.34 -12.14 7.41
C THR A 193 19.69 -10.78 8.02
N PRO A 194 20.97 -10.38 8.12
CA PRO A 194 21.30 -9.05 8.62
C PRO A 194 20.80 -7.90 7.73
N LEU A 195 20.53 -8.15 6.45
CA LEU A 195 20.17 -7.11 5.47
C LEU A 195 18.67 -7.01 5.23
N VAL A 196 18.02 -8.15 5.03
CA VAL A 196 16.63 -8.25 4.58
C VAL A 196 15.81 -9.22 5.42
N GLY A 197 16.31 -9.58 6.62
CA GLY A 197 15.64 -10.47 7.56
C GLY A 197 15.60 -11.95 7.13
N PRO A 198 14.85 -12.80 7.86
CA PRO A 198 14.99 -14.26 7.80
C PRO A 198 14.31 -14.92 6.59
N ALA A 199 13.81 -14.14 5.63
CA ALA A 199 13.18 -14.69 4.44
C ALA A 199 14.27 -15.18 3.44
N PRO A 200 14.06 -16.31 2.75
CA PRO A 200 14.91 -16.68 1.63
C PRO A 200 14.75 -15.67 0.49
N VAL A 201 15.86 -15.10 0.02
CA VAL A 201 15.86 -14.10 -1.06
C VAL A 201 16.79 -14.56 -2.17
N ASN A 202 16.29 -14.63 -3.40
CA ASN A 202 17.12 -14.88 -4.57
C ASN A 202 17.90 -13.61 -4.98
N ILE A 203 18.96 -13.76 -5.77
CA ILE A 203 19.80 -12.62 -6.15
C ILE A 203 18.99 -11.55 -6.91
N THR A 204 18.08 -11.95 -7.80
CA THR A 204 17.24 -11.00 -8.55
C THR A 204 16.44 -10.09 -7.61
N ARG A 205 15.74 -10.68 -6.63
CA ARG A 205 14.92 -9.94 -5.68
C ARG A 205 15.78 -9.13 -4.70
N PHE A 206 16.92 -9.67 -4.28
CA PHE A 206 17.86 -8.92 -3.45
C PHE A 206 18.37 -7.66 -4.15
N LEU A 207 18.78 -7.77 -5.42
CA LEU A 207 19.22 -6.62 -6.22
C LEU A 207 18.07 -5.64 -6.47
N SER A 208 16.85 -6.12 -6.60
CA SER A 208 15.67 -5.27 -6.77
C SER A 208 15.37 -4.42 -5.52
N LEU A 209 15.34 -5.05 -4.34
CA LEU A 209 15.10 -4.37 -3.06
C LEU A 209 16.23 -3.40 -2.68
N THR A 210 17.48 -3.79 -2.95
CA THR A 210 18.66 -3.00 -2.55
C THR A 210 19.07 -1.97 -3.58
N SER A 211 18.68 -2.17 -4.84
CA SER A 211 18.84 -1.23 -5.96
C SER A 211 20.23 -0.54 -5.96
N PRO A 212 21.33 -1.31 -5.98
CA PRO A 212 22.68 -0.77 -5.73
C PRO A 212 23.18 0.21 -6.80
N ASP A 213 22.58 0.18 -8.00
CA ASP A 213 22.92 1.07 -9.12
C ASP A 213 22.06 2.34 -9.14
N SER A 214 21.20 2.56 -8.14
CA SER A 214 20.38 3.77 -7.97
C SER A 214 21.20 4.91 -7.36
N PRO A 215 20.99 6.18 -7.78
CA PRO A 215 19.86 6.67 -8.58
C PRO A 215 20.01 6.58 -10.11
N GLU A 216 21.17 6.19 -10.62
CA GLU A 216 21.44 6.17 -12.07
C GLU A 216 20.62 5.11 -12.80
N ASN A 217 20.52 3.90 -12.25
CA ASN A 217 19.74 2.79 -12.79
C ASN A 217 18.91 2.11 -11.69
N PRO A 218 17.81 2.73 -11.24
CA PRO A 218 16.95 2.17 -10.19
C PRO A 218 16.34 0.84 -10.61
N ALA A 219 16.38 -0.14 -9.70
CA ALA A 219 15.77 -1.44 -9.91
C ALA A 219 14.23 -1.38 -9.75
N MET A 220 13.56 -2.52 -9.92
CA MET A 220 12.10 -2.60 -10.02
C MET A 220 11.37 -2.10 -8.77
N ASP A 221 11.90 -2.37 -7.57
CA ASP A 221 11.25 -1.96 -6.30
C ASP A 221 11.52 -0.51 -5.90
N ASP A 222 12.51 0.12 -6.53
CA ASP A 222 13.02 1.42 -6.15
C ASP A 222 12.18 2.57 -6.72
N TYR A 223 10.99 2.70 -6.15
CA TYR A 223 10.02 3.75 -6.47
C TYR A 223 10.11 4.96 -5.53
N PHE A 224 10.64 4.76 -4.32
CA PHE A 224 10.46 5.71 -3.23
C PHE A 224 11.76 6.31 -2.69
N SER A 225 12.92 5.98 -3.26
CA SER A 225 14.18 6.58 -2.80
C SER A 225 14.17 8.10 -2.97
N SER A 226 14.66 8.81 -1.96
CA SER A 226 14.63 10.27 -1.92
C SER A 226 15.53 10.94 -2.97
N ASP A 227 16.54 10.22 -3.46
CA ASP A 227 17.54 10.67 -4.44
C ASP A 227 17.22 10.30 -5.89
N LEU A 228 16.07 9.68 -6.18
CA LEU A 228 15.63 9.43 -7.55
C LEU A 228 15.52 10.73 -8.33
N THR A 229 15.82 10.70 -9.63
CA THR A 229 15.69 11.88 -10.51
C THR A 229 14.23 12.23 -10.81
N ASP A 230 13.94 13.50 -11.11
CA ASP A 230 12.57 13.90 -11.50
C ASP A 230 12.10 13.17 -12.76
N ALA A 231 13.02 12.89 -13.70
CA ALA A 231 12.74 12.08 -14.88
C ALA A 231 12.26 10.67 -14.50
N ARG A 232 12.87 10.04 -13.49
CA ARG A 232 12.43 8.73 -12.98
C ARG A 232 11.07 8.82 -12.29
N LEU A 233 10.80 9.88 -11.55
CA LEU A 233 9.50 10.08 -10.90
C LEU A 233 8.39 10.30 -11.95
N VAL A 234 8.65 11.08 -13.00
CA VAL A 234 7.72 11.23 -14.13
C VAL A 234 7.51 9.90 -14.86
N ASP A 235 8.55 9.09 -15.01
CA ASP A 235 8.46 7.76 -15.63
C ASP A 235 7.71 6.71 -14.79
N THR A 236 7.41 7.03 -13.54
CA THR A 236 6.67 6.16 -12.62
C THR A 236 5.36 6.83 -12.20
N PHE A 237 5.39 7.73 -11.22
CA PHE A 237 4.24 8.50 -10.75
C PHE A 237 3.53 9.27 -11.89
N GLY A 238 4.27 9.89 -12.81
CA GLY A 238 3.69 10.62 -13.93
C GLY A 238 2.96 9.77 -14.97
N ARG A 239 3.08 8.43 -14.89
CA ARG A 239 2.34 7.50 -15.77
C ARG A 239 0.97 7.12 -15.23
N ILE A 240 0.63 7.42 -13.97
CA ILE A 240 -0.64 7.01 -13.34
C ILE A 240 -1.85 7.43 -14.18
N GLY A 241 -1.84 8.67 -14.71
CA GLY A 241 -2.94 9.21 -15.51
C GLY A 241 -3.03 8.66 -16.94
N SER A 242 -1.88 8.32 -17.54
CA SER A 242 -1.80 7.83 -18.92
C SER A 242 -1.90 6.31 -19.05
N ALA A 243 -1.66 5.55 -17.98
CA ALA A 243 -1.63 4.08 -18.02
C ALA A 243 -3.01 3.44 -18.20
N GLY A 244 -4.11 4.21 -18.08
CA GLY A 244 -5.48 3.74 -18.28
C GLY A 244 -5.94 2.73 -17.22
N ARG A 245 -5.33 2.74 -16.01
CA ARG A 245 -5.63 1.80 -14.92
C ARG A 245 -6.60 2.35 -13.88
N VAL A 246 -6.74 3.67 -13.82
CA VAL A 246 -7.61 4.35 -12.85
C VAL A 246 -8.79 4.97 -13.58
N GLN A 247 -9.99 4.57 -13.18
CA GLN A 247 -11.23 5.20 -13.60
C GLN A 247 -12.10 5.43 -12.35
N PRO A 248 -12.08 6.65 -11.80
CA PRO A 248 -12.93 7.01 -10.68
C PRO A 248 -14.40 6.84 -11.05
N SER A 249 -15.24 6.45 -10.09
CA SER A 249 -16.69 6.33 -10.30
C SER A 249 -17.40 7.68 -10.18
N ASN A 250 -16.82 8.61 -9.43
CA ASN A 250 -17.25 10.01 -9.37
C ASN A 250 -16.31 10.85 -10.27
N PRO A 251 -16.80 11.63 -11.25
CA PRO A 251 -16.01 12.16 -12.38
C PRO A 251 -14.85 13.14 -12.09
N SER A 252 -14.42 13.29 -10.85
CA SER A 252 -13.31 14.17 -10.44
C SER A 252 -11.95 13.47 -10.48
N LYS A 253 -11.44 13.19 -11.69
CA LYS A 253 -10.02 12.93 -12.03
C LYS A 253 -9.37 11.68 -11.36
N ALA A 254 -8.32 11.13 -11.95
CA ALA A 254 -7.58 10.01 -11.34
C ALA A 254 -6.78 10.50 -10.12
N ALA A 255 -7.19 10.13 -8.92
CA ALA A 255 -6.52 10.54 -7.69
C ALA A 255 -5.65 9.41 -7.15
N VAL A 256 -4.58 9.74 -6.44
CA VAL A 256 -3.85 8.82 -5.56
C VAL A 256 -3.68 9.47 -4.19
N LEU A 257 -3.94 8.71 -3.12
CA LEU A 257 -3.72 9.15 -1.75
C LEU A 257 -2.39 8.60 -1.23
N ILE A 258 -1.45 9.48 -0.95
CA ILE A 258 -0.17 9.14 -0.29
C ILE A 258 -0.19 9.62 1.15
N ILE A 259 0.12 8.73 2.10
CA ILE A 259 0.09 8.96 3.54
C ILE A 259 1.42 8.51 4.17
N PRO A 260 2.49 9.33 4.14
CA PRO A 260 3.73 8.98 4.83
C PRO A 260 3.57 9.04 6.35
N SER A 261 4.25 8.15 7.06
CA SER A 261 4.29 8.16 8.53
C SER A 261 5.32 9.18 9.05
N GLY A 262 4.90 10.09 9.92
CA GLY A 262 5.73 11.19 10.41
C GLY A 262 6.93 10.74 11.23
N SER A 263 6.74 9.73 12.09
CA SER A 263 7.76 9.14 12.95
C SER A 263 8.24 7.77 12.46
N ASP A 264 8.12 7.52 11.16
CA ASP A 264 8.55 6.26 10.51
C ASP A 264 10.04 5.96 10.81
N GLU A 265 10.26 4.83 11.47
CA GLU A 265 11.56 4.33 11.92
C GLU A 265 12.42 3.73 10.80
N HIS A 266 11.82 3.45 9.63
CA HIS A 266 12.54 2.94 8.45
C HIS A 266 13.03 4.07 7.53
N VAL A 267 12.64 5.32 7.81
CA VAL A 267 13.08 6.49 7.04
C VAL A 267 14.14 7.25 7.84
N ALA A 268 15.32 7.44 7.24
CA ALA A 268 16.40 8.20 7.87
C ALA A 268 15.95 9.63 8.22
N GLN A 269 16.34 10.11 9.41
CA GLN A 269 15.95 11.45 9.90
C GLN A 269 16.41 12.60 9.00
N SER A 270 17.43 12.37 8.17
CA SER A 270 17.94 13.35 7.20
C SER A 270 17.03 13.53 5.98
N ILE A 271 16.07 12.63 5.74
CA ILE A 271 15.17 12.70 4.59
C ILE A 271 14.03 13.67 4.90
N ASP A 272 13.91 14.73 4.09
CA ASP A 272 12.79 15.65 4.14
C ASP A 272 11.55 15.02 3.47
N LYS A 273 10.69 14.41 4.30
CA LYS A 273 9.44 13.76 3.87
C LYS A 273 8.48 14.73 3.17
N ALA A 274 8.48 16.02 3.53
CA ALA A 274 7.59 17.01 2.93
C ALA A 274 8.07 17.40 1.53
N HIS A 275 9.37 17.61 1.38
CA HIS A 275 9.98 17.82 0.07
C HIS A 275 9.79 16.60 -0.85
N LEU A 276 10.00 15.39 -0.33
CA LEU A 276 9.80 14.16 -1.10
C LEU A 276 8.35 14.00 -1.59
N LEU A 277 7.36 14.24 -0.72
CA LEU A 277 5.95 14.22 -1.10
C LEU A 277 5.61 15.29 -2.15
N ALA A 278 6.22 16.47 -2.07
CA ALA A 278 6.06 17.54 -3.08
C ALA A 278 6.61 17.11 -4.44
N ARG A 279 7.79 16.46 -4.49
CA ARG A 279 8.35 15.91 -5.74
C ARG A 279 7.46 14.84 -6.36
N TRP A 280 6.90 13.94 -5.54
CA TRP A 280 5.91 12.96 -6.02
C TRP A 280 4.66 13.64 -6.58
N LYS A 281 4.14 14.68 -5.90
CA LYS A 281 3.00 15.48 -6.40
C LYS A 281 3.30 16.08 -7.78
N GLU A 282 4.44 16.73 -7.92
CA GLU A 282 4.86 17.36 -9.19
C GLU A 282 4.92 16.33 -10.31
N ALA A 283 5.48 15.14 -10.05
CA ALA A 283 5.52 14.06 -11.02
C ALA A 283 4.12 13.54 -11.40
N ILE A 284 3.22 13.30 -10.43
CA ILE A 284 1.84 12.84 -10.68
C ILE A 284 1.07 13.85 -11.54
N GLU A 285 1.24 15.14 -11.26
CA GLU A 285 0.47 16.23 -11.89
C GLU A 285 1.12 16.72 -13.20
N THR A 286 2.28 16.18 -13.56
CA THR A 286 2.93 16.43 -14.85
C THR A 286 2.10 15.81 -15.98
N PRO A 287 1.66 16.60 -16.98
CA PRO A 287 0.95 16.06 -18.13
C PRO A 287 1.81 15.04 -18.89
N SER A 288 1.32 13.82 -19.07
CA SER A 288 2.04 12.81 -19.85
C SER A 288 2.13 13.25 -21.31
N SER A 289 3.34 13.51 -21.80
CA SER A 289 3.63 13.87 -23.20
C SER A 289 3.50 12.67 -24.16
N SER A 290 3.33 11.46 -23.64
CA SER A 290 3.17 10.22 -24.38
C SER A 290 1.70 9.94 -24.71
N SER A 291 1.28 10.35 -25.91
CA SER A 291 -0.05 10.09 -26.50
C SER A 291 -0.15 8.74 -27.22
N SER A 292 0.66 7.74 -26.87
CA SER A 292 0.76 6.47 -27.62
C SER A 292 -0.25 5.39 -27.18
N GLY A 293 -1.14 5.69 -26.23
CA GLY A 293 -2.15 4.75 -25.74
C GLY A 293 -3.53 4.98 -26.38
N SER A 294 -4.25 3.89 -26.66
CA SER A 294 -5.64 3.89 -27.13
C SER A 294 -6.67 4.26 -26.04
N HIS A 295 -6.22 4.62 -24.84
CA HIS A 295 -7.06 4.99 -23.71
C HIS A 295 -7.15 6.52 -23.56
N PRO A 296 -8.31 7.07 -23.20
CA PRO A 296 -8.44 8.50 -22.92
C PRO A 296 -7.48 8.90 -21.79
N GLN A 297 -6.66 9.93 -22.03
CA GLN A 297 -5.78 10.47 -21.00
C GLN A 297 -6.63 11.04 -19.86
N VAL A 298 -6.46 10.50 -18.66
CA VAL A 298 -7.06 11.07 -17.44
C VAL A 298 -5.96 11.85 -16.75
N GLN A 299 -6.21 13.13 -16.43
CA GLN A 299 -5.28 13.89 -15.59
C GLN A 299 -5.22 13.23 -14.21
N ALA A 300 -4.01 12.83 -13.79
CA ALA A 300 -3.77 12.35 -12.44
C ALA A 300 -3.43 13.52 -11.50
N TYR A 301 -3.78 13.38 -10.23
CA TYR A 301 -3.44 14.34 -9.19
C TYR A 301 -3.17 13.65 -7.85
N LEU A 302 -2.35 14.29 -7.02
CA LEU A 302 -2.22 13.87 -5.63
C LEU A 302 -3.47 14.33 -4.87
N SER A 303 -4.15 13.41 -4.18
CA SER A 303 -5.33 13.74 -3.38
C SER A 303 -5.03 14.90 -2.42
N PRO A 304 -5.93 15.88 -2.27
CA PRO A 304 -5.76 16.97 -1.28
C PRO A 304 -5.77 16.45 0.17
N HIS A 305 -6.12 15.17 0.39
CA HIS A 305 -6.10 14.52 1.68
C HIS A 305 -4.77 13.81 1.97
N SER A 306 -3.82 13.84 1.03
CA SER A 306 -2.46 13.39 1.27
C SER A 306 -1.77 14.25 2.32
N GLN A 307 -1.19 13.58 3.31
CA GLN A 307 -0.54 14.24 4.43
C GLN A 307 0.46 13.31 5.12
N ILE A 308 1.45 13.91 5.76
CA ILE A 308 2.35 13.22 6.67
C ILE A 308 1.64 13.09 8.03
N ILE A 309 1.36 11.87 8.47
CA ILE A 309 0.65 11.64 9.72
C ILE A 309 1.64 11.81 10.88
N ARG A 310 1.46 12.88 11.65
CA ARG A 310 2.33 13.19 12.79
C ARG A 310 2.30 12.06 13.82
N ASN A 311 3.45 11.74 14.41
CA ASN A 311 3.61 10.71 15.43
C ASN A 311 3.30 9.26 14.99
N ALA A 312 2.92 9.02 13.73
CA ALA A 312 2.74 7.67 13.21
C ALA A 312 4.10 6.96 13.06
N LEU A 313 4.21 5.77 13.62
CA LEU A 313 5.24 4.78 13.25
C LEU A 313 4.93 4.20 11.87
N HIS A 314 5.84 3.39 11.33
CA HIS A 314 5.70 2.77 10.02
C HIS A 314 4.38 2.01 9.85
N ASP A 315 4.07 1.13 10.80
CA ASP A 315 2.84 0.33 10.85
C ASP A 315 1.68 1.06 11.55
N ILE A 316 1.85 2.36 11.85
CA ILE A 316 0.92 3.23 12.57
C ILE A 316 0.40 2.62 13.90
N SER A 317 1.19 1.74 14.51
CA SER A 317 0.88 1.13 15.79
C SER A 317 1.14 2.06 16.97
N GLY A 318 0.89 1.55 18.19
CA GLY A 318 1.08 2.28 19.44
C GLY A 318 -0.23 2.55 20.18
N ALA A 319 -0.10 2.73 21.49
CA ALA A 319 -1.22 2.94 22.42
C ALA A 319 -1.20 4.32 23.10
N SER A 320 -0.19 5.15 22.84
CA SER A 320 -0.20 6.53 23.32
C SER A 320 -1.35 7.30 22.66
N ILE A 321 -1.84 8.35 23.33
CA ILE A 321 -2.86 9.24 22.77
C ILE A 321 -2.45 9.77 21.40
N SER A 322 -1.17 10.10 21.20
CA SER A 322 -0.63 10.56 19.91
C SER A 322 -0.65 9.47 18.84
N ALA A 323 -0.29 8.23 19.17
CA ALA A 323 -0.33 7.11 18.24
C ALA A 323 -1.77 6.70 17.90
N CYS A 324 -2.66 6.68 18.89
CA CYS A 324 -4.09 6.48 18.70
C CYS A 324 -4.67 7.60 17.85
N THR A 325 -4.32 8.87 18.06
CA THR A 325 -4.77 9.99 17.22
C THR A 325 -4.32 9.81 15.78
N ALA A 326 -3.04 9.51 15.56
CA ALA A 326 -2.49 9.23 14.23
C ALA A 326 -3.26 8.11 13.50
N ARG A 327 -3.42 6.95 14.17
CA ARG A 327 -4.09 5.77 13.61
C ARG A 327 -5.58 5.97 13.43
N LEU A 328 -6.25 6.34 14.52
CA LEU A 328 -7.68 6.27 14.66
C LEU A 328 -8.39 7.52 14.16
N ILE A 329 -7.71 8.66 14.08
CA ILE A 329 -8.28 9.93 13.66
C ILE A 329 -7.70 10.34 12.30
N ASP A 330 -6.41 10.65 12.24
CA ASP A 330 -5.82 11.34 11.10
C ASP A 330 -5.75 10.47 9.83
N MET A 331 -5.22 9.24 9.96
CA MET A 331 -5.09 8.32 8.83
C MET A 331 -6.47 7.85 8.34
N ARG A 332 -7.35 7.42 9.25
CA ARG A 332 -8.71 6.98 8.90
C ARG A 332 -9.53 8.09 8.25
N ALA A 333 -9.40 9.34 8.71
CA ALA A 333 -10.10 10.46 8.08
C ALA A 333 -9.60 10.74 6.65
N ALA A 334 -8.29 10.64 6.40
CA ALA A 334 -7.74 10.79 5.06
C ALA A 334 -8.26 9.70 4.11
N VAL A 335 -8.28 8.44 4.57
CA VAL A 335 -8.85 7.32 3.81
C VAL A 335 -10.33 7.54 3.52
N LEU A 336 -11.15 7.87 4.54
CA LEU A 336 -12.60 8.08 4.36
C LEU A 336 -12.91 9.19 3.35
N ARG A 337 -12.24 10.34 3.44
CA ARG A 337 -12.44 11.44 2.48
C ARG A 337 -12.07 11.02 1.07
N TYR A 338 -10.91 10.37 0.91
CA TYR A 338 -10.47 9.89 -0.39
C TYR A 338 -11.43 8.88 -1.02
N LEU A 339 -11.92 7.90 -0.25
CA LEU A 339 -12.92 6.95 -0.73
C LEU A 339 -14.21 7.66 -1.16
N GLY A 340 -14.62 8.70 -0.42
CA GLY A 340 -15.72 9.58 -0.77
C GLY A 340 -15.51 10.33 -2.09
N ASP A 341 -14.29 10.83 -2.33
CA ASP A 341 -13.94 11.56 -3.56
C ASP A 341 -13.93 10.64 -4.80
N VAL A 342 -13.30 9.46 -4.72
CA VAL A 342 -13.06 8.61 -5.91
C VAL A 342 -14.22 7.69 -6.27
N VAL A 343 -15.04 7.31 -5.27
CA VAL A 343 -16.15 6.37 -5.44
C VAL A 343 -17.43 6.92 -4.84
N GLY A 344 -17.37 7.50 -3.63
CA GLY A 344 -18.54 7.95 -2.90
C GLY A 344 -19.02 6.92 -1.86
N ASP A 345 -20.30 6.98 -1.52
CA ASP A 345 -20.94 6.09 -0.54
C ASP A 345 -20.26 6.01 0.84
N ILE A 346 -19.60 7.10 1.24
CA ILE A 346 -19.12 7.33 2.60
C ILE A 346 -20.08 8.33 3.25
N ASP A 347 -21.11 7.85 3.95
CA ASP A 347 -22.20 8.68 4.49
C ASP A 347 -21.71 9.72 5.52
N GLU A 348 -21.95 11.00 5.24
CA GLU A 348 -21.72 12.13 6.16
C GLU A 348 -22.99 12.51 6.96
N SER A 349 -24.15 11.90 6.67
CA SER A 349 -25.46 12.43 7.06
C SER A 349 -26.26 11.59 8.09
N ARG A 350 -26.53 12.23 9.24
CA ARG A 350 -27.64 12.10 10.21
C ARG A 350 -28.09 10.75 10.80
N THR A 351 -27.77 9.59 10.24
CA THR A 351 -28.25 8.30 10.79
C THR A 351 -27.42 7.82 11.99
N GLY A 352 -26.22 8.37 12.19
CA GLY A 352 -25.32 8.00 13.28
C GLY A 352 -24.71 6.59 13.15
N GLN A 353 -24.80 5.95 11.98
CA GLN A 353 -24.43 4.55 11.77
C GLN A 353 -23.48 4.29 10.58
N GLY A 354 -22.89 5.34 9.99
CA GLY A 354 -21.91 5.24 8.89
C GLY A 354 -20.44 5.31 9.34
N PRO A 355 -19.47 5.18 8.41
CA PRO A 355 -18.04 5.23 8.72
C PRO A 355 -17.59 6.49 9.47
N TRP A 356 -18.16 7.65 9.13
CA TRP A 356 -17.90 8.90 9.84
C TRP A 356 -18.45 8.90 11.27
N ALA A 357 -19.55 8.19 11.54
CA ALA A 357 -20.08 8.08 12.92
C ALA A 357 -19.19 7.19 13.80
N VAL A 358 -18.64 6.11 13.23
CA VAL A 358 -17.62 5.27 13.90
C VAL A 358 -16.38 6.10 14.20
N TRP A 359 -15.88 6.83 13.21
CA TRP A 359 -14.73 7.72 13.36
C TRP A 359 -14.97 8.78 14.44
N GLU A 360 -16.13 9.44 14.45
CA GLU A 360 -16.49 10.50 15.41
C GLU A 360 -16.61 9.96 16.84
N ARG A 361 -17.15 8.74 17.00
CA ARG A 361 -17.18 8.05 18.30
C ARG A 361 -15.77 7.79 18.83
N ASP A 362 -14.91 7.24 17.99
CA ASP A 362 -13.53 6.91 18.38
C ASP A 362 -12.73 8.19 18.67
N ARG A 363 -12.94 9.27 17.91
CA ARG A 363 -12.37 10.60 18.16
C ARG A 363 -12.76 11.12 19.55
N LYS A 364 -14.06 11.12 19.88
CA LYS A 364 -14.55 11.56 21.19
C LYS A 364 -13.99 10.73 22.35
N ALA A 365 -13.81 9.42 22.15
CA ALA A 365 -13.21 8.55 23.15
C ALA A 365 -11.75 8.96 23.45
N ILE A 366 -10.95 9.22 22.41
CA ILE A 366 -9.55 9.66 22.54
C ILE A 366 -9.47 11.06 23.17
N GLU A 367 -10.34 12.00 22.76
CA GLU A 367 -10.40 13.34 23.34
C GLU A 367 -10.77 13.31 24.83
N THR A 368 -11.67 12.41 25.22
CA THR A 368 -12.05 12.19 26.62
C THR A 368 -10.87 11.64 27.42
N GLU A 369 -10.18 10.62 26.89
CA GLU A 369 -8.98 10.04 27.52
C GLU A 369 -7.87 11.09 27.71
N ALA A 370 -7.65 11.95 26.71
CA ALA A 370 -6.70 13.06 26.79
C ALA A 370 -7.07 14.09 27.86
N GLY A 371 -8.36 14.41 28.00
CA GLY A 371 -8.86 15.30 29.05
C GLY A 371 -8.64 14.73 30.45
N VAL A 372 -8.79 13.41 30.63
CA VAL A 372 -8.57 12.74 31.92
C VAL A 372 -7.08 12.65 32.29
N ALA A 373 -6.21 12.40 31.31
CA ALA A 373 -4.76 12.37 31.53
C ALA A 373 -4.17 13.73 31.97
N GLY A 374 -4.88 14.83 31.73
CA GLY A 374 -4.52 16.19 32.18
C GLY A 374 -4.97 16.53 33.61
N ILE A 375 -5.78 15.69 34.26
CA ILE A 375 -6.22 15.89 35.64
C ILE A 375 -5.26 15.13 36.56
N LYS A 376 -4.33 15.85 37.20
CA LYS A 376 -3.69 15.34 38.41
C LYS A 376 -4.76 15.30 39.51
N LEU A 377 -5.16 14.11 39.94
CA LEU A 377 -5.94 13.91 41.17
C LEU A 377 -5.16 14.38 42.39
#